data_AF-A0A937U0D0-F1
#
_entry.id   AF-A0A937U0D0-F1
#
_cell.length_a   1.000
_cell.length_b   1.000
_cell.length_c   1.000
_cell.angle_alpha   90.00
_cell.angle_beta   90.00
_cell.angle_gamma   90.00
#
_symmetry.space_group_name_H-M   'P 1'
#
loop_
_entity.id
_entity.type
_entity.pdbx_description
1 polymer ?
#
loop_
_entity_poly.entity_id
_entity_poly.type
_entity_poly.pdbx_seq_one_letter_code
_entity_poly.pdbx_strand_id
1 'polypeptide(L)' 'MDSRCFHWIGRQEDAKEGVLSFLEKHPPRFTMSVSKDMPDFYPWWKEPKV' A
#
# COMPACT_ATOMS: atom_id res chain seq x y z
N MET A 1 7.67 -10.06 8.91
CA MET A 1 6.75 -8.90 8.95
C MET A 1 6.40 -8.49 7.53
N ASP A 2 7.41 -8.50 6.68
CA ASP A 2 7.41 -8.28 5.24
C ASP A 2 6.31 -9.06 4.54
N SER A 3 6.13 -10.35 4.83
CA SER A 3 5.08 -11.18 4.23
C SER A 3 3.67 -10.63 4.46
N ARG A 4 3.37 -10.05 5.63
CA ARG A 4 2.06 -9.43 5.91
C ARG A 4 1.88 -8.11 5.17
N CYS A 5 2.95 -7.31 5.08
CA CYS A 5 2.95 -6.06 4.31
C CYS A 5 2.74 -6.33 2.82
N PHE A 6 3.48 -7.26 2.22
CA PHE A 6 3.34 -7.63 0.81
C PHE A 6 1.94 -8.18 0.48
N HIS A 7 1.42 -9.04 1.36
CA HIS A 7 0.09 -9.59 1.20
C HIS A 7 -1.01 -8.52 1.32
N TRP A 8 -0.83 -7.51 2.18
CA TRP A 8 -1.75 -6.39 2.30
C TRP A 8 -1.65 -5.43 1.11
N ILE A 9 -0.45 -4.98 0.73
CA ILE A 9 -0.26 -3.98 -0.34
C ILE A 9 -0.73 -4.48 -1.70
N GLY A 10 -0.51 -5.76 -2.02
CA GLY A 10 -0.90 -6.34 -3.30
C GLY A 10 -2.41 -6.43 -3.52
N ARG A 11 -3.23 -6.18 -2.50
CA ARG A 11 -4.70 -6.21 -2.57
C ARG A 11 -5.36 -4.84 -2.62
N GLN A 12 -4.56 -3.78 -2.56
CA GLN A 12 -5.05 -2.43 -2.51
C GLN A 12 -5.44 -1.91 -3.91
N GLU A 13 -6.21 -0.83 -3.95
CA GLU A 13 -6.69 -0.23 -5.20
C GLU A 13 -5.54 0.27 -6.08
N ASP A 14 -4.52 0.89 -5.49
CA ASP A 14 -3.34 1.35 -6.24
C ASP A 14 -2.54 0.19 -6.87
N ALA A 15 -2.56 -1.00 -6.25
CA ALA A 15 -1.94 -2.19 -6.85
C ALA A 15 -2.72 -2.67 -8.09
N LYS A 16 -4.06 -2.59 -8.05
CA LYS A 16 -4.90 -2.91 -9.21
C LYS A 16 -4.70 -1.88 -10.33
N GLU A 17 -4.71 -0.60 -9.99
CA GLU A 17 -4.48 0.49 -10.94
C GLU A 17 -3.13 0.35 -11.64
N GLY A 18 -2.06 0.06 -10.91
CA GLY A 18 -0.73 -0.13 -11.52
C GLY A 18 -0.70 -1.29 -12.52
N VAL A 19 -1.43 -2.38 -12.26
CA VAL A 19 -1.55 -3.50 -13.20
C VAL A 19 -2.36 -3.09 -14.43
N LEU A 20 -3.53 -2.45 -14.23
CA LEU A 20 -4.40 -2.00 -15.32
C LEU A 20 -3.70 -0.98 -16.22
N SER A 21 -3.09 0.04 -15.64
CA SER A 21 -2.38 1.10 -16.39
C SER A 21 -1.22 0.55 -17.20
N PHE A 22 -0.54 -0.48 -16.68
CA PHE A 22 0.52 -1.17 -17.41
C PHE A 22 0.00 -1.94 -18.62
N LEU A 23 -1.15 -2.62 -18.48
CA LEU A 23 -1.78 -3.37 -19.56
C LEU A 23 -2.37 -2.44 -20.63
N GLU A 24 -3.04 -1.37 -20.20
CA GLU A 24 -3.73 -0.41 -21.06
C GLU A 24 -2.81 0.71 -21.59
N LYS A 25 -1.55 0.76 -21.13
CA LYS A 25 -0.52 1.73 -21.56
C LYS A 25 -0.89 3.19 -21.31
N HIS A 26 -1.51 3.48 -20.17
CA HIS A 26 -1.76 4.85 -19.72
C HIS A 26 -1.01 5.18 -18.42
N PRO A 27 -0.85 6.47 -18.09
CA PRO A 27 -0.30 6.87 -16.79
C PRO A 27 -1.22 6.42 -15.65
N PRO A 28 -0.71 5.75 -14.59
CA PRO A 28 -1.52 5.35 -13.46
C PRO A 28 -2.01 6.55 -12.65
N ARG A 29 -3.21 6.42 -12.08
CA ARG A 29 -3.76 7.37 -11.10
C ARG A 29 -3.87 6.74 -9.72
N PHE A 30 -2.80 6.87 -8.94
CA PHE A 30 -2.81 6.45 -7.53
C PHE A 30 -3.64 7.41 -6.68
N THR A 31 -4.54 6.85 -5.86
CA THR A 31 -5.50 7.63 -5.06
C THR A 31 -5.39 7.40 -3.57
N MET A 32 -4.67 6.34 -3.15
CA MET A 32 -4.50 6.07 -1.73
C MET A 32 -3.56 7.08 -1.09
N SER A 33 -3.76 7.29 0.21
CA SER A 33 -2.97 8.20 1.03
C SER A 33 -2.35 7.49 2.21
N VAL A 34 -1.06 7.75 2.46
CA VAL A 34 -0.35 7.30 3.67
C VAL A 34 -1.01 7.81 4.96
N SER A 35 -1.75 8.92 4.90
CA SER A 35 -2.44 9.45 6.09
C SER A 35 -3.78 8.77 6.41
N LYS A 36 -4.37 8.03 5.46
CA LYS A 36 -5.75 7.52 5.56
C LYS A 36 -5.85 6.01 5.36
N ASP A 37 -5.03 5.47 4.47
CA ASP A 37 -5.19 4.12 3.94
C ASP A 37 -4.05 3.19 4.39
N MET A 38 -3.46 3.46 5.55
CA MET A 38 -2.42 2.61 6.13
C MET A 38 -3.02 1.34 6.73
N PRO A 39 -2.28 0.22 6.74
CA PRO A 39 -2.75 -1.01 7.37
C PRO A 39 -2.92 -0.86 8.88
N ASP A 40 -3.93 -1.52 9.45
CA ASP A 40 -4.23 -1.50 10.89
C ASP A 40 -3.09 -2.00 11.79
N PHE A 41 -2.12 -2.74 11.23
CA PHE A 41 -0.95 -3.21 11.96
C PHE A 41 0.20 -2.19 12.00
N TYR A 42 -0.01 -0.98 11.48
CA TYR A 42 0.93 0.14 11.57
C TYR A 42 0.66 1.00 12.82
N PRO A 43 1.69 1.50 13.52
CA PRO A 43 3.11 1.18 13.35
C PRO A 43 3.45 -0.19 13.97
N TRP A 44 4.39 -0.89 13.34
CA TRP A 44 4.81 -2.23 13.77
C TRP A 44 5.97 -2.23 14.79
N TRP A 45 6.55 -1.06 15.05
CA TRP A 45 7.64 -0.88 16.01
C TRP A 45 7.12 -0.37 17.35
N LYS A 46 7.86 -0.69 18.41
CA LYS A 46 7.68 -0.03 19.71
C LYS A 46 8.56 1.22 19.72
N GLU A 47 7.96 2.38 19.93
CA GLU A 47 8.73 3.59 20.16
C GLU A 47 9.59 3.42 21.44
N PRO A 48 10.90 3.70 21.38
CA PRO A 48 11.71 3.76 22.58
C PRO A 48 11.15 4.86 23.49
N LYS A 49 10.86 4.52 24.76
CA LYS A 49 10.56 5.55 25.76
C LYS A 49 11.88 6.29 26.03
N VAL A 50 11.92 7.56 25.63
CA VAL A 50 12.94 8.53 26.07
C VAL A 50 12.70 8.94 27.51
#